data_AF-K6WJ90-F1
#
_entry.id   AF-K6WJ90-F1
#
_cell.length_a   1.000
_cell.length_b   1.000
_cell.length_c   1.000
_cell.angle_alpha   90.00
_cell.angle_beta   90.00
_cell.angle_gamma   90.00
#
_symmetry.space_group_name_H-M   'P 1'
#
loop_
_entity.id
_entity.type
_entity.pdbx_description
1 polymer ?
#
loop_
_entity_poly.entity_id
_entity_poly.type
_entity_poly.pdbx_seq_one_letter_code
_entity_poly.pdbx_strand_id
1 'polypeptide(L)'
;MSLRWSPGASRRVRAMLTCGILLTTSAIGTTALWSTTAATTSGTFTTANLEIKANGSVAHTFAFPGSLVPGDTTANVVTVQNTGTVAFTYSAKVSSATTLGRAMQLRVVTGGTVSGSVCTGGTQLVTGVPITATATTFATRPSLAAATGAEALCMQLTLPTNAAGTLAGTTGTVTFTFDAAVP
;
A
#
# COMPACT_ATOMS: atom_id res chain seq x y z
N MET A 1 26.82 -57.84 42.57
CA MET A 1 26.44 -56.53 42.02
C MET A 1 25.61 -56.77 40.77
N SER A 2 24.28 -56.75 40.89
CA SER A 2 23.35 -57.17 39.83
C SER A 2 22.83 -55.97 39.04
N LEU A 3 23.02 -55.97 37.72
CA LEU A 3 22.18 -55.19 36.81
C LEU A 3 21.43 -56.17 35.92
N ARG A 4 20.17 -56.43 36.27
CA ARG A 4 19.20 -57.13 35.42
C ARG A 4 18.38 -56.08 34.68
N TRP A 5 18.58 -55.98 33.36
CA TRP A 5 17.73 -55.19 32.49
C TRP A 5 16.45 -55.96 32.17
N SER A 6 15.30 -55.36 32.47
CA SER A 6 13.97 -55.87 32.12
C SER A 6 13.64 -55.51 30.66
N PRO A 7 13.28 -56.48 29.78
CA PRO A 7 13.00 -56.22 28.36
C PRO A 7 11.68 -55.45 28.11
N GLY A 8 10.87 -55.24 29.15
CA GLY A 8 9.50 -54.72 29.02
C GLY A 8 9.39 -53.21 28.83
N ALA A 9 10.40 -52.42 29.25
CA ALA A 9 10.35 -50.97 29.16
C ALA A 9 10.52 -50.46 27.70
N SER A 10 11.15 -51.25 26.83
CA SER A 10 11.57 -50.84 25.49
C SER A 10 10.39 -50.67 24.51
N ARG A 11 9.32 -51.49 24.61
CA ARG A 11 8.18 -51.42 23.67
C ARG A 11 7.22 -50.26 23.95
N ARG A 12 6.95 -49.96 25.23
CA ARG A 12 6.04 -48.85 25.60
C ARG A 12 6.69 -47.48 25.36
N VAL A 13 8.00 -47.36 25.60
CA VAL A 13 8.77 -46.14 25.33
C VAL A 13 8.91 -45.90 23.82
N ARG A 14 9.15 -46.96 23.01
CA ARG A 14 9.16 -46.83 21.54
C ARG A 14 7.81 -46.38 20.96
N ALA A 15 6.70 -46.88 21.49
CA ALA A 15 5.36 -46.50 21.02
C ALA A 15 5.01 -45.03 21.32
N MET A 16 5.44 -44.50 22.48
CA MET A 16 5.29 -43.07 22.79
C MET A 16 6.18 -42.19 21.91
N LEU A 17 7.38 -42.65 21.57
CA LEU A 17 8.30 -41.89 20.72
C LEU A 17 7.79 -41.70 19.27
N THR A 18 6.99 -42.65 18.75
CA THR A 18 6.39 -42.53 17.41
C THR A 18 5.13 -41.65 17.37
N CYS A 19 4.39 -41.52 18.48
CA CYS A 19 3.25 -40.57 18.55
C CYS A 19 3.68 -39.11 18.78
N GLY A 20 4.89 -38.87 19.30
CA GLY A 20 5.41 -37.51 19.51
C GLY A 20 5.82 -36.77 18.22
N ILE A 21 6.03 -37.49 17.11
CA ILE A 21 6.47 -36.90 15.83
C ILE A 21 5.30 -36.26 15.06
N LEU A 22 4.04 -36.55 15.43
CA LEU A 22 2.86 -36.03 14.73
C LEU A 22 2.26 -34.74 15.32
N LEU A 23 2.88 -34.17 16.37
CA LEU A 23 2.34 -32.99 17.08
C LEU A 23 3.13 -31.70 16.87
N THR A 24 4.07 -31.65 15.91
CA THR A 24 4.75 -30.40 15.53
C THR A 24 4.29 -29.94 14.15
N THR A 25 2.98 -29.85 13.92
CA THR A 25 2.49 -28.90 12.92
C THR A 25 2.54 -27.52 13.54
N SER A 26 3.74 -26.94 13.60
CA SER A 26 3.86 -25.49 13.67
C SER A 26 3.16 -24.95 12.43
N ALA A 27 1.90 -24.55 12.59
CA ALA A 27 1.23 -23.68 11.67
C ALA A 27 2.06 -22.40 11.64
N ILE A 28 3.07 -22.37 10.77
CA ILE A 28 3.54 -21.14 10.17
C ILE A 28 2.32 -20.67 9.39
N GLY A 29 1.43 -19.98 10.10
CA GLY A 29 0.46 -19.13 9.47
C GLY A 29 1.29 -18.20 8.63
N THR A 30 1.34 -18.45 7.33
CA THR A 30 1.63 -17.40 6.37
C THR A 30 0.58 -16.34 6.68
N THR A 31 0.96 -15.33 7.45
CA THR A 31 0.31 -14.02 7.41
C THR A 31 0.62 -13.48 6.04
N ALA A 32 -0.08 -14.06 5.09
CA ALA A 32 -0.28 -13.58 3.76
C ALA A 32 -1.00 -12.24 3.92
N LEU A 33 -0.22 -11.19 4.16
CA LEU A 33 -0.64 -9.82 3.92
C LEU A 33 -0.71 -9.68 2.40
N TRP A 34 -1.71 -10.31 1.79
CA TRP A 34 -2.01 -10.14 0.38
C TRP A 34 -2.71 -8.80 0.25
N SER A 35 -1.91 -7.73 0.25
CA SER A 35 -2.36 -6.48 -0.36
C SER A 35 -2.46 -6.77 -1.85
N THR A 36 -3.65 -7.16 -2.29
CA THR A 36 -3.97 -7.27 -3.72
C THR A 36 -3.84 -5.87 -4.30
N THR A 37 -2.65 -5.55 -4.81
CA THR A 37 -2.44 -4.33 -5.58
C THR A 37 -3.05 -4.63 -6.94
N ALA A 38 -4.32 -4.25 -7.12
CA ALA A 38 -4.97 -4.33 -8.42
C ALA A 38 -4.29 -3.32 -9.35
N ALA A 39 -3.25 -3.77 -10.06
CA ALA A 39 -2.70 -3.05 -11.20
C ALA A 39 -3.70 -3.19 -12.36
N THR A 40 -4.76 -2.39 -12.34
CA THR A 40 -5.70 -2.35 -13.46
C THR A 40 -5.04 -1.62 -14.62
N THR A 41 -4.66 -2.41 -15.62
CA THR A 41 -4.14 -1.93 -16.89
C THR A 41 -5.29 -1.43 -17.77
N SER A 42 -5.12 -0.21 -18.28
CA SER A 42 -5.73 0.40 -19.48
C SER A 42 -7.23 0.78 -19.47
N GLY A 43 -7.48 2.08 -19.59
CA GLY A 43 -8.51 2.61 -20.51
C GLY A 43 -9.73 3.30 -19.91
N THR A 44 -10.05 3.08 -18.63
CA THR A 44 -11.24 3.66 -17.99
C THR A 44 -10.93 4.05 -16.55
N PHE A 45 -11.56 5.14 -16.09
CA PHE A 45 -11.40 5.73 -14.76
C PHE A 45 -11.37 4.66 -13.67
N THR A 46 -10.17 4.37 -13.19
CA THR A 46 -9.89 3.27 -12.26
C THR A 46 -9.77 3.86 -10.88
N THR A 47 -10.87 3.83 -10.15
CA THR A 47 -10.85 3.99 -8.70
C THR A 47 -10.00 2.84 -8.13
N ALA A 48 -8.88 3.14 -7.48
CA ALA A 48 -8.09 2.12 -6.80
C ALA A 48 -8.65 1.91 -5.39
N ASN A 49 -9.06 0.69 -5.03
CA ASN A 49 -9.43 0.36 -3.66
C ASN A 49 -8.22 -0.22 -2.93
N LEU A 50 -7.79 0.43 -1.86
CA LEU A 50 -6.74 -0.03 -0.97
C LEU A 50 -7.39 -0.51 0.33
N GLU A 51 -7.42 -1.82 0.50
CA GLU A 51 -7.83 -2.44 1.75
C GLU A 51 -6.62 -2.53 2.67
N ILE A 52 -6.69 -1.83 3.80
CA ILE A 52 -5.62 -1.79 4.80
C ILE A 52 -6.18 -2.37 6.10
N LYS A 53 -5.39 -3.23 6.73
CA LYS A 53 -5.65 -3.72 8.10
C LYS A 53 -4.82 -2.91 9.09
N ALA A 54 -5.26 -2.87 10.34
CA ALA A 54 -4.49 -2.28 11.43
C ALA A 54 -3.03 -2.79 11.44
N ASN A 55 -2.05 -1.87 11.52
CA ASN A 55 -0.60 -2.13 11.39
C ASN A 55 -0.13 -2.66 10.02
N GLY A 56 -0.96 -2.54 8.97
CA GLY A 56 -0.60 -2.87 7.60
C GLY A 56 0.01 -1.69 6.85
N SER A 57 0.84 -1.98 5.86
CA SER A 57 1.32 -1.01 4.88
C SER A 57 0.89 -1.45 3.49
N VAL A 58 0.34 -0.52 2.70
CA VAL A 58 -0.05 -0.77 1.31
C VAL A 58 0.60 0.26 0.41
N ALA A 59 1.29 -0.20 -0.63
CA ALA A 59 1.86 0.66 -1.65
C ALA A 59 1.06 0.56 -2.94
N HIS A 60 0.74 1.70 -3.55
CA HIS A 60 0.17 1.79 -4.88
C HIS A 60 1.13 2.56 -5.79
N THR A 61 1.64 1.87 -6.80
CA THR A 61 2.46 2.49 -7.84
C THR A 61 1.60 2.90 -9.02
N PHE A 62 1.63 4.19 -9.33
CA PHE A 62 1.05 4.78 -10.52
C PHE A 62 2.12 4.86 -11.61
N ALA A 63 1.84 4.27 -12.77
CA ALA A 63 2.68 4.43 -13.96
C ALA A 63 2.07 5.50 -14.86
N PHE A 64 2.89 6.45 -15.28
CA PHE A 64 2.43 7.46 -16.22
C PHE A 64 2.22 6.84 -17.61
N PRO A 65 1.14 7.19 -18.33
CA PRO A 65 1.09 6.95 -19.75
C PRO A 65 2.27 7.73 -20.36
N GLY A 66 3.20 7.04 -21.03
CA GLY A 66 4.29 7.71 -21.73
C GLY A 66 3.72 8.80 -22.65
N SER A 67 4.48 9.87 -22.91
CA SER A 67 4.05 11.09 -23.66
C SER A 67 3.53 12.26 -22.84
N LEU A 68 3.90 12.40 -21.56
CA LEU A 68 3.61 13.63 -20.82
C LEU A 68 4.43 14.81 -21.34
N VAL A 69 3.80 15.97 -21.47
CA VAL A 69 4.43 17.25 -21.77
C VAL A 69 4.33 18.22 -20.58
N PRO A 70 5.26 19.19 -20.43
CA PRO A 70 5.17 20.19 -19.37
C PRO A 70 3.81 20.92 -19.41
N GLY A 71 3.12 20.97 -18.27
CA GLY A 71 1.75 21.47 -18.16
C GLY A 71 0.68 20.37 -18.08
N ASP A 72 1.03 19.13 -18.42
CA ASP A 72 0.09 18.01 -18.29
C ASP A 72 -0.23 17.72 -16.84
N THR A 73 -1.48 17.33 -16.66
CA THR A 73 -2.04 16.91 -15.38
C THR A 73 -2.53 15.49 -15.51
N THR A 74 -2.50 14.75 -14.42
CA THR A 74 -3.11 13.43 -14.33
C THR A 74 -3.68 13.27 -12.95
N ALA A 75 -4.91 12.79 -12.85
CA ALA A 75 -5.57 12.59 -11.58
C ALA A 75 -6.13 11.18 -11.47
N ASN A 76 -6.12 10.65 -10.25
CA ASN A 76 -6.63 9.33 -9.93
C ASN A 76 -7.31 9.35 -8.55
N VAL A 77 -8.39 8.59 -8.37
CA VAL A 77 -9.06 8.45 -7.07
C VAL A 77 -8.63 7.15 -6.42
N VAL A 78 -8.13 7.26 -5.20
CA VAL A 78 -7.70 6.14 -4.38
C VAL A 78 -8.54 6.08 -3.13
N THR A 79 -9.30 5.01 -2.98
CA THR A 79 -10.17 4.77 -1.84
C THR A 79 -9.43 3.91 -0.82
N VAL A 80 -9.09 4.48 0.33
CA VAL A 80 -8.51 3.74 1.47
C VAL A 80 -9.64 3.21 2.34
N GLN A 81 -9.65 1.91 2.60
CA GLN A 81 -10.69 1.25 3.39
C GLN A 81 -10.08 0.43 4.53
N ASN A 82 -10.67 0.55 5.72
CA ASN A 82 -10.35 -0.26 6.88
C ASN A 82 -11.21 -1.53 6.87
N THR A 83 -10.63 -2.64 6.43
CA THR A 83 -11.28 -3.98 6.48
C THR A 83 -10.94 -4.74 7.77
N GLY A 84 -10.19 -4.11 8.69
CA GLY A 84 -9.83 -4.67 9.97
C GLY A 84 -10.91 -4.50 11.04
N THR A 85 -10.76 -5.21 12.16
CA THR A 85 -11.66 -5.14 13.32
C THR A 85 -11.32 -4.02 14.30
N VAL A 86 -10.24 -3.27 14.04
CA VAL A 86 -9.73 -2.21 14.91
C VAL A 86 -9.62 -0.91 14.12
N ALA A 87 -10.00 0.21 14.72
CA ALA A 87 -9.79 1.52 14.13
C ALA A 87 -8.30 1.85 14.08
N PHE A 88 -7.82 2.40 12.97
CA PHE A 88 -6.42 2.79 12.82
C PHE A 88 -6.30 4.20 12.26
N THR A 89 -5.20 4.85 12.59
CA THR A 89 -4.74 6.05 11.88
C THR A 89 -3.80 5.63 10.76
N TYR A 90 -3.64 6.44 9.72
CA TYR A 90 -2.67 6.13 8.67
C TYR A 90 -1.90 7.35 8.20
N SER A 91 -0.65 7.11 7.80
CA SER A 91 0.21 8.10 7.18
C SER A 91 0.38 7.76 5.70
N ALA A 92 0.22 8.77 4.86
CA ALA A 92 0.37 8.65 3.42
C ALA A 92 1.70 9.28 2.99
N LYS A 93 2.49 8.50 2.24
CA LYS A 93 3.82 8.84 1.76
C LYS A 93 3.86 8.76 0.24
N VAL A 94 4.73 9.55 -0.37
CA VAL A 94 4.96 9.54 -1.81
C VAL A 94 6.44 9.42 -2.11
N SER A 95 6.80 8.66 -3.15
CA SER A 95 8.16 8.56 -3.67
C SER A 95 8.16 8.30 -5.16
N SER A 96 9.28 8.61 -5.81
CA SER A 96 9.51 8.18 -7.19
C SER A 96 10.98 7.87 -7.43
N ALA A 97 11.23 6.70 -8.03
CA ALA A 97 12.55 6.33 -8.50
C ALA A 97 12.93 7.06 -9.80
N THR A 98 11.95 7.53 -10.57
CA THR A 98 12.19 8.11 -11.91
C THR A 98 12.36 9.62 -11.85
N THR A 99 13.14 10.17 -12.79
CA THR A 99 13.34 11.62 -12.92
C THR A 99 12.02 12.33 -13.22
N LEU A 100 11.16 11.73 -14.05
CA LEU A 100 9.82 12.24 -14.35
C LEU A 100 8.93 12.32 -13.12
N GLY A 101 8.85 11.25 -12.32
CA GLY A 101 8.00 11.29 -11.13
C GLY A 101 8.53 12.25 -10.06
N ARG A 102 9.85 12.50 -9.99
CA ARG A 102 10.45 13.52 -9.12
C ARG A 102 10.22 14.96 -9.59
N ALA A 103 10.00 15.17 -10.88
CA ALA A 103 9.67 16.49 -11.44
C ALA A 103 8.20 16.87 -11.27
N MET A 104 7.34 15.92 -10.87
CA MET A 104 5.91 16.14 -10.67
C MET A 104 5.62 16.80 -9.32
N GLN A 105 4.55 17.58 -9.30
CA GLN A 105 3.95 18.11 -8.07
C GLN A 105 2.68 17.34 -7.73
N LEU A 106 2.57 16.92 -6.46
CA LEU A 106 1.39 16.23 -5.96
C LEU A 106 0.43 17.20 -5.28
N ARG A 107 -0.84 17.08 -5.64
CA ARG A 107 -2.00 17.69 -4.98
C ARG A 107 -2.97 16.58 -4.59
N VAL A 108 -3.50 16.65 -3.37
CA VAL A 108 -4.44 15.63 -2.85
C VAL A 108 -5.67 16.32 -2.29
N VAL A 109 -6.84 15.77 -2.64
CA VAL A 109 -8.17 16.27 -2.25
C VAL A 109 -8.97 15.11 -1.67
N THR A 110 -9.52 15.29 -0.47
CA THR A 110 -10.32 14.27 0.22
C THR A 110 -11.79 14.39 -0.16
N GLY A 111 -12.45 13.27 -0.44
CA GLY A 111 -13.84 13.24 -0.92
C GLY A 111 -14.02 13.86 -2.31
N GLY A 112 -12.92 14.06 -3.04
CA GLY A 112 -12.93 14.57 -4.40
C GLY A 112 -13.13 13.47 -5.44
N THR A 113 -13.61 13.86 -6.61
CA THR A 113 -13.72 13.00 -7.79
C THR A 113 -12.74 13.48 -8.87
N VAL A 114 -12.43 12.62 -9.85
CA VAL A 114 -11.66 13.02 -11.02
C VAL A 114 -12.62 13.46 -12.12
N SER A 115 -12.38 14.64 -12.67
CA SER A 115 -13.01 15.12 -13.89
C SER A 115 -11.93 15.37 -14.93
N GLY A 116 -11.86 14.50 -15.95
CA GLY A 116 -10.75 14.50 -16.91
C GLY A 116 -9.43 14.14 -16.24
N SER A 117 -8.52 15.12 -16.14
CA SER A 117 -7.17 14.98 -15.56
C SER A 117 -6.96 15.72 -14.23
N VAL A 118 -8.03 16.28 -13.65
CA VAL A 118 -7.96 17.10 -12.44
C VAL A 118 -8.90 16.59 -11.35
N CYS A 119 -8.51 16.82 -10.10
CA CYS A 119 -9.36 16.54 -8.94
C CYS A 119 -10.36 17.68 -8.71
N THR A 120 -11.65 17.35 -8.72
CA THR A 120 -12.77 18.28 -8.51
C THR A 120 -13.60 17.91 -7.29
N GLY A 121 -14.22 18.91 -6.65
CA GLY A 121 -14.98 18.73 -5.41
C GLY A 121 -14.10 18.48 -4.18
N GLY A 122 -14.71 18.06 -3.08
CA GLY A 122 -14.01 17.67 -1.85
C GLY A 122 -13.29 18.81 -1.10
N THR A 123 -12.41 18.42 -0.17
CA THR A 123 -11.59 19.34 0.64
C THR A 123 -10.12 19.15 0.29
N GLN A 124 -9.42 20.23 -0.02
CA GLN A 124 -7.99 20.16 -0.32
C GLN A 124 -7.21 19.75 0.93
N LEU A 125 -6.44 18.66 0.82
CA LEU A 125 -5.62 18.15 1.89
C LEU A 125 -4.20 18.71 1.80
N VAL A 126 -3.57 18.58 0.63
CA VAL A 126 -2.24 19.11 0.34
C VAL A 126 -2.14 19.55 -1.12
N THR A 127 -1.22 20.48 -1.40
CA THR A 127 -0.93 20.96 -2.75
C THR A 127 0.54 21.28 -2.90
N GLY A 128 1.10 21.08 -4.09
CA GLY A 128 2.49 21.42 -4.41
C GLY A 128 3.53 20.57 -3.66
N VAL A 129 3.18 19.35 -3.26
CA VAL A 129 4.13 18.48 -2.54
C VAL A 129 5.20 17.97 -3.51
N PRO A 130 6.50 18.23 -3.25
CA PRO A 130 7.58 17.72 -4.07
C PRO A 130 7.79 16.22 -3.84
N ILE A 131 8.01 15.48 -4.93
CA ILE A 131 8.26 14.04 -4.89
C ILE A 131 9.77 13.80 -4.95
N THR A 132 10.30 12.99 -4.02
CA THR A 132 11.72 12.65 -3.99
C THR A 132 11.96 11.16 -4.21
N ALA A 133 13.24 10.77 -4.28
CA ALA A 133 13.65 9.37 -4.32
C ALA A 133 13.17 8.57 -3.09
N THR A 134 13.12 9.26 -1.95
CA THR A 134 12.78 8.68 -0.66
C THR A 134 11.32 8.95 -0.34
N ALA A 135 10.65 8.00 0.31
CA ALA A 135 9.27 8.17 0.74
C ALA A 135 9.13 9.35 1.70
N THR A 136 8.43 10.39 1.26
CA THR A 136 8.12 11.58 2.06
C THR A 136 6.66 11.53 2.48
N THR A 137 6.41 11.68 3.79
CA THR A 137 5.04 11.77 4.32
C THR A 137 4.43 13.09 3.87
N PHE A 138 3.31 13.03 3.16
CA PHE A 138 2.59 14.22 2.71
C PHE A 138 1.33 14.47 3.53
N ALA A 139 0.75 13.44 4.14
CA ALA A 139 -0.41 13.61 5.00
C ALA A 139 -0.47 12.54 6.10
N THR A 140 -1.00 12.94 7.26
CA THR A 140 -1.45 12.03 8.30
C THR A 140 -2.96 12.18 8.44
N ARG A 141 -3.68 11.07 8.45
CA ARG A 141 -5.15 11.05 8.40
C ARG A 141 -5.75 10.57 9.72
N PRO A 142 -6.93 11.08 10.09
CA PRO A 142 -7.62 10.70 11.32
C PRO A 142 -8.01 9.21 11.31
N SER A 143 -8.45 8.70 12.46
CA SER A 143 -8.77 7.28 12.61
C SER A 143 -9.93 6.86 11.69
N LEU A 144 -9.71 5.82 10.88
CA LEU A 144 -10.77 5.16 10.13
C LEU A 144 -11.49 4.14 11.01
N ALA A 145 -12.82 4.20 11.04
CA ALA A 145 -13.66 3.26 11.77
C ALA A 145 -13.38 1.81 11.35
N ALA A 146 -13.45 0.87 12.29
CA ALA A 146 -13.27 -0.55 12.02
C ALA A 146 -14.33 -1.07 11.04
N ALA A 147 -13.92 -1.96 10.13
CA ALA A 147 -14.73 -2.68 9.13
C ALA A 147 -15.54 -1.84 8.12
N THR A 148 -15.83 -0.57 8.40
CA THR A 148 -16.69 0.31 7.57
C THR A 148 -16.04 1.64 7.21
N GLY A 149 -14.90 1.97 7.82
CA GLY A 149 -14.19 3.22 7.54
C GLY A 149 -13.65 3.21 6.12
N ALA A 150 -14.17 4.09 5.26
CA ALA A 150 -13.70 4.29 3.91
C ALA A 150 -13.43 5.78 3.66
N GLU A 151 -12.36 6.06 2.93
CA GLU A 151 -11.96 7.41 2.59
C GLU A 151 -11.47 7.50 1.15
N ALA A 152 -12.13 8.33 0.33
CA ALA A 152 -11.70 8.60 -1.03
C ALA A 152 -10.70 9.77 -1.07
N LEU A 153 -9.51 9.51 -1.62
CA LEU A 153 -8.44 10.48 -1.84
C LEU A 153 -8.25 10.66 -3.34
N CYS A 154 -8.58 11.83 -3.86
CA CYS A 154 -8.23 12.21 -5.22
C CYS A 154 -6.81 12.76 -5.24
N MET A 155 -5.92 12.06 -5.92
CA MET A 155 -4.53 12.45 -6.12
C MET A 155 -4.34 12.99 -7.53
N GLN A 156 -3.90 14.24 -7.62
CA GLN A 156 -3.58 14.93 -8.85
C GLN A 156 -2.08 15.17 -8.91
N LEU A 157 -1.45 14.66 -9.96
CA LEU A 157 -0.07 14.95 -10.31
C LEU A 157 -0.06 15.97 -11.45
N THR A 158 0.83 16.94 -11.36
CA THR A 158 0.99 17.99 -12.37
C THR A 158 2.46 18.13 -12.71
N LEU A 159 2.78 18.04 -14.00
CA LEU A 159 4.11 18.37 -14.48
C LEU A 159 4.15 19.89 -14.68
N PRO A 160 4.96 20.63 -13.92
CA PRO A 160 4.94 22.08 -14.03
C PRO A 160 5.52 22.51 -15.39
N THR A 161 5.05 23.63 -15.92
CA THR A 161 5.40 24.11 -17.27
C THR A 161 6.88 24.50 -17.43
N ASN A 162 7.59 24.69 -16.32
CA ASN A 162 9.03 24.92 -16.26
C ASN A 162 9.85 23.63 -16.17
N ALA A 163 9.23 22.45 -16.25
CA ALA A 163 9.95 21.18 -16.29
C ALA A 163 10.85 21.13 -17.53
N ALA A 164 12.05 20.55 -17.39
CA ALA A 164 12.99 20.45 -18.50
C ALA A 164 12.39 19.63 -19.65
N GLY A 165 12.49 20.14 -20.87
CA GLY A 165 11.92 19.51 -22.06
C GLY A 165 12.46 18.11 -22.35
N THR A 166 13.60 17.74 -21.76
CA THR A 166 14.17 16.37 -21.81
C THR A 166 13.31 15.32 -21.10
N LEU A 167 12.36 15.74 -20.26
CA LEU A 167 11.39 14.84 -19.62
C LEU A 167 10.15 14.61 -20.48
N ALA A 168 9.93 15.42 -21.52
CA ALA A 168 8.80 15.24 -22.43
C ALA A 168 8.93 13.92 -23.18
N GLY A 169 7.86 13.10 -23.21
CA GLY A 169 7.90 11.80 -23.87
C GLY A 169 8.54 10.66 -23.05
N THR A 170 9.07 10.95 -21.85
CA THR A 170 9.63 9.91 -20.98
C THR A 170 8.53 9.16 -20.23
N THR A 171 8.82 7.93 -19.81
CA THR A 171 7.96 7.17 -18.91
C THR A 171 8.45 7.32 -17.47
N GLY A 172 7.53 7.19 -16.52
CA GLY A 172 7.87 7.29 -15.12
C GLY A 172 6.83 6.63 -14.23
N THR A 173 7.18 6.48 -12.96
CA THR A 173 6.29 5.94 -11.94
C THR A 173 6.32 6.79 -10.70
N VAL A 174 5.22 6.81 -9.95
CA VAL A 174 5.13 7.38 -8.62
C VAL A 174 4.52 6.32 -7.71
N THR A 175 5.15 6.08 -6.56
CA THR A 175 4.68 5.12 -5.57
C THR A 175 4.15 5.86 -4.37
N PHE A 176 2.88 5.61 -4.06
CA PHE A 176 2.21 6.05 -2.85
C PHE A 176 2.22 4.93 -1.83
N THR A 177 2.62 5.20 -0.60
CA THR A 177 2.65 4.22 0.48
C THR A 177 1.76 4.70 1.62
N PHE A 178 0.86 3.84 2.07
CA PHE A 178 -0.07 4.11 3.15
C PHE A 178 0.25 3.17 4.31
N ASP A 179 0.83 3.73 5.37
CA ASP A 179 1.18 2.99 6.58
C ASP A 179 0.11 3.23 7.63
N ALA A 180 -0.64 2.17 7.97
CA ALA A 180 -1.59 2.19 9.07
C ALA A 180 -0.88 1.90 10.40
N ALA A 181 -1.23 2.66 11.43
CA ALA A 181 -0.80 2.45 12.80
C ALA A 181 -2.01 2.46 13.72
N VAL A 182 -2.08 1.47 14.62
CA VAL A 182 -3.02 1.55 15.74
C VAL A 182 -2.59 2.67 16.70
N PRO A 183 -3.53 3.42 17.27
CA PRO A 183 -3.24 4.38 18.33
C PRO A 183 -2.72 3.69 19.60
#